data_AF-A0ABD5HVP4-F1
#
_entry.id   AF-A0ABD5HVP4-F1
#
_cell.length_a   1.000
_cell.length_b   1.000
_cell.length_c   1.000
_cell.angle_alpha   90.00
_cell.angle_beta   90.00
_cell.angle_gamma   90.00
#
_symmetry.space_group_name_H-M   'P 1'
#
loop_
_entity.id
_entity.type
_entity.pdbx_description
1 polymer ?
#
loop_
_entity_poly.entity_id
_entity_poly.type
_entity_poly.pdbx_seq_one_letter_code
_entity_poly.pdbx_strand_id
1 'polypeptide(L)'
;MWLISEIWPVILVGGIVVFVIKRLEHKYKHGKLGKKKSKEAQLLLDSLIPIGMLLGCIIGLIFGMFSPDFSLLSISLGSGIGYLFGFFAYEFYSKTGNNFC
;
A
#
# COMPACT_ATOMS: atom_id res chain seq x y z
N MET A 1 27.39 -0.23 -16.61
CA MET A 1 26.00 -0.73 -16.74
C MET A 1 25.49 -1.45 -15.48
N TRP A 2 26.06 -1.20 -14.29
CA TRP A 2 25.63 -1.85 -13.03
C TRP A 2 24.68 -0.95 -12.20
N LEU A 3 24.99 0.35 -12.11
CA LEU A 3 24.21 1.34 -11.36
C LEU A 3 22.73 1.48 -11.80
N ILE A 4 22.44 1.30 -13.09
CA ILE A 4 21.08 1.45 -13.63
C ILE A 4 20.17 0.33 -13.11
N SER A 5 20.71 -0.89 -12.97
CA SER A 5 19.97 -2.04 -12.46
C SER A 5 19.62 -1.92 -10.99
N GLU A 6 20.40 -1.13 -10.23
CA GLU A 6 20.28 -0.98 -8.78
C GLU A 6 19.40 0.21 -8.40
N ILE A 7 19.39 1.26 -9.23
CA ILE A 7 18.55 2.45 -9.06
C ILE A 7 17.09 2.17 -9.48
N TRP A 8 16.88 1.30 -10.47
CA TRP A 8 15.56 0.98 -11.01
C TRP A 8 14.52 0.56 -9.95
N PRO A 9 14.78 -0.40 -9.04
CA PRO A 9 13.80 -0.79 -8.03
C PRO A 9 13.44 0.36 -7.07
N VAL A 10 14.38 1.25 -6.76
CA VAL A 10 14.14 2.41 -5.90
C VAL A 10 13.18 3.41 -6.56
N ILE A 11 13.37 3.68 -7.86
CA ILE A 11 12.46 4.53 -8.64
C ILE A 11 11.05 3.90 -8.71
N LEU A 12 10.98 2.58 -8.85
CA LEU A 12 9.71 1.84 -8.93
C LEU A 12 8.94 1.94 -7.61
N VAL A 13 9.60 1.71 -6.47
CA VAL A 13 9.00 1.87 -5.13
C VAL A 13 8.60 3.32 -4.87
N GLY A 14 9.47 4.29 -5.20
CA GLY A 14 9.19 5.71 -5.05
C GLY A 14 7.96 6.14 -5.86
N GLY A 15 7.87 5.69 -7.11
CA GLY A 15 6.73 5.94 -8.00
C GLY A 15 5.43 5.34 -7.45
N ILE A 16 5.48 4.13 -6.92
CA ILE A 16 4.35 3.46 -6.25
C ILE A 16 3.83 4.29 -5.07
N VAL A 17 4.71 4.71 -4.16
CA VAL A 17 4.33 5.47 -2.96
C VAL A 17 3.73 6.82 -3.34
N VAL A 18 4.37 7.56 -4.25
CA VAL A 18 3.86 8.86 -4.73
C VAL A 18 2.52 8.70 -5.42
N PHE A 19 2.34 7.65 -6.23
CA PHE A 19 1.06 7.36 -6.90
C PHE A 19 -0.05 7.11 -5.89
N VAL A 20 0.19 6.30 -4.86
CA VAL A 20 -0.82 6.02 -3.82
C VAL A 20 -1.17 7.28 -3.05
N ILE A 21 -0.20 8.07 -2.62
CA ILE A 21 -0.45 9.32 -1.86
C ILE A 21 -1.22 10.32 -2.71
N LYS A 22 -0.79 10.60 -3.95
CA LYS A 22 -1.52 11.51 -4.86
C LYS A 22 -2.93 11.02 -5.14
N ARG A 23 -3.11 9.72 -5.36
CA ARG A 23 -4.42 9.12 -5.63
C ARG A 23 -5.33 9.20 -4.40
N LEU A 24 -4.80 8.93 -3.20
CA LEU A 24 -5.49 9.14 -1.92
C LEU A 24 -5.93 10.59 -1.77
N GLU A 25 -5.00 11.53 -1.88
CA GLU A 25 -5.24 12.97 -1.68
C GLU A 25 -6.30 13.49 -2.65
N HIS A 26 -6.18 13.16 -3.94
CA HIS A 26 -7.14 13.56 -4.96
C HIS A 26 -8.55 13.00 -4.66
N LYS A 27 -8.66 11.75 -4.21
CA LYS A 27 -9.94 11.11 -3.88
C LYS A 27 -10.54 11.62 -2.57
N TYR A 28 -9.69 12.00 -1.61
CA TYR A 28 -10.09 12.62 -0.35
C TYR A 28 -10.64 14.03 -0.60
N LYS A 29 -9.94 14.84 -1.40
CA LYS A 29 -10.37 16.18 -1.80
C LYS A 29 -11.63 16.19 -2.68
N HIS A 30 -11.82 15.19 -3.53
CA HIS A 30 -13.03 15.06 -4.35
C HIS A 30 -14.19 14.29 -3.67
N GLY A 31 -14.11 14.00 -2.36
CA GLY A 31 -15.22 13.42 -1.59
C GLY A 31 -15.67 12.01 -1.99
N LYS A 32 -14.96 11.34 -2.91
CA LYS A 32 -15.26 9.95 -3.32
C LYS A 32 -14.82 8.92 -2.28
N LEU A 33 -13.92 9.31 -1.38
CA LEU A 33 -13.49 8.52 -0.25
C LEU A 33 -14.47 8.76 0.90
N GLY A 34 -15.60 8.05 0.84
CA GLY A 34 -16.68 8.17 1.80
C GLY A 34 -16.17 7.82 3.19
N LYS A 35 -16.01 8.84 4.05
CA LYS A 35 -15.87 8.63 5.49
C LYS A 35 -17.08 7.82 5.95
N LYS A 36 -16.86 6.56 6.38
CA LYS A 36 -17.95 5.74 6.93
C LYS A 36 -18.58 6.46 8.11
N LYS A 37 -19.90 6.36 8.25
CA LYS A 37 -20.72 7.08 9.26
C LYS A 37 -20.36 6.70 10.71
N SER A 38 -19.71 5.55 10.93
CA SER A 38 -19.31 5.06 12.26
C SER A 38 -17.79 5.12 12.47
N LYS A 39 -17.36 5.60 13.65
CA LYS A 39 -15.95 5.69 14.08
C LYS A 39 -15.26 4.32 14.04
N GLU A 40 -15.94 3.25 14.44
CA GLU A 40 -15.36 1.90 14.44
C GLU A 40 -15.10 1.39 13.03
N ALA A 41 -16.02 1.65 12.11
CA ALA A 41 -15.85 1.21 10.72
C ALA A 41 -14.77 2.02 9.99
N GLN A 42 -14.55 3.28 10.38
CA GLN A 42 -13.39 4.05 9.94
C GLN A 42 -12.10 3.48 10.52
N LEU A 43 -12.08 3.11 11.80
CA LEU A 43 -10.90 2.55 12.48
C LEU A 43 -10.47 1.21 11.85
N LEU A 44 -11.44 0.34 11.53
CA LEU A 44 -11.17 -0.91 10.81
C LEU A 44 -10.61 -0.63 9.41
N LEU A 45 -11.17 0.34 8.69
CA LEU A 45 -10.68 0.72 7.38
C LEU A 45 -9.28 1.32 7.44
N ASP A 46 -9.01 2.22 8.38
CA ASP A 46 -7.70 2.85 8.54
C ASP A 46 -6.62 1.81 8.89
N SER A 47 -7.01 0.69 9.51
CA SER A 47 -6.14 -0.45 9.79
C SER A 47 -5.82 -1.32 8.56
N LEU A 48 -6.64 -1.30 7.49
CA LEU A 48 -6.37 -2.08 6.27
C LEU A 48 -5.08 -1.66 5.56
N ILE A 49 -4.73 -0.37 5.64
CA ILE A 49 -3.49 0.16 5.04
C ILE A 49 -2.24 -0.40 5.75
N PRO A 50 -2.11 -0.29 7.09
CA PRO A 50 -1.08 -0.98 7.87
C PRO A 50 -1.05 -2.49 7.67
N ILE A 51 -2.21 -3.16 7.62
CA ILE A 51 -2.29 -4.61 7.41
C ILE A 51 -1.74 -4.99 6.03
N GLY A 52 -2.06 -4.23 4.99
CA GLY A 52 -1.50 -4.41 3.65
C GLY A 52 0.03 -4.27 3.64
N MET A 53 0.55 -3.24 4.29
CA MET A 53 2.01 -3.06 4.47
C MET A 53 2.66 -4.23 5.21
N LEU A 54 2.05 -4.74 6.29
CA LEU A 54 2.57 -5.87 7.05
C LEU A 54 2.61 -7.15 6.22
N LEU A 55 1.53 -7.47 5.51
CA LEU A 55 1.48 -8.64 4.61
C LEU A 55 2.52 -8.52 3.50
N GLY A 56 2.65 -7.33 2.89
CA GLY A 56 3.67 -7.06 1.89
C GLY A 56 5.09 -7.21 2.43
N CYS A 57 5.33 -6.75 3.66
CA CYS A 57 6.62 -6.90 4.35
C CYS A 57 6.95 -8.36 4.64
N ILE A 58 5.97 -9.16 5.11
CA ILE A 58 6.14 -10.60 5.37
C ILE A 58 6.48 -11.34 4.07
N ILE A 59 5.80 -11.04 2.96
CA ILE A 59 6.11 -11.62 1.65
C ILE A 59 7.51 -11.19 1.20
N GLY A 60 7.86 -9.90 1.39
CA GLY A 60 9.18 -9.36 1.10
C GLY A 60 10.30 -10.02 1.90
N LEU A 61 10.05 -10.37 3.16
CA LEU A 61 10.97 -11.12 4.03
C LEU A 61 11.16 -12.55 3.54
N ILE A 62 10.07 -13.26 3.20
CA ILE A 62 10.15 -14.63 2.66
C ILE A 62 10.99 -14.63 1.38
N PHE A 63 10.79 -13.68 0.47
CA PHE A 63 11.62 -13.52 -0.72
C PHE A 63 13.06 -13.08 -0.41
N GLY A 64 13.25 -12.23 0.60
CA GLY A 64 14.58 -11.79 1.06
C GLY A 64 15.41 -12.93 1.64
N MET A 65 14.79 -13.96 2.21
CA MET A 65 15.48 -15.17 2.68
C MET A 65 16.11 -15.99 1.54
N PHE A 66 15.55 -15.92 0.33
CA PHE A 66 16.12 -16.60 -0.86
C PHE A 66 17.27 -15.82 -1.50
N SER A 67 17.43 -14.53 -1.20
CA SER A 67 18.45 -13.66 -1.78
C SER A 67 18.87 -12.59 -0.77
N PRO A 68 19.77 -12.93 0.17
CA PRO A 68 20.10 -12.09 1.33
C PRO A 68 20.68 -10.72 0.94
N ASP A 69 21.44 -10.64 -0.16
CA ASP A 69 22.00 -9.39 -0.68
C ASP A 69 20.93 -8.36 -1.08
N PHE A 70 19.74 -8.83 -1.46
CA PHE A 70 18.60 -8.01 -1.85
C PHE A 70 17.50 -7.95 -0.78
N SER A 71 17.77 -8.43 0.43
CA SER A 71 16.75 -8.57 1.48
C SER A 71 16.09 -7.23 1.83
N LEU A 72 16.87 -6.15 1.99
CA LEU A 72 16.32 -4.81 2.25
C LEU A 72 15.47 -4.28 1.09
N LEU A 73 15.89 -4.52 -0.16
CA LEU A 73 15.13 -4.13 -1.35
C LEU A 73 13.84 -4.94 -1.48
N SER A 74 13.88 -6.24 -1.20
CA SER A 74 12.72 -7.14 -1.23
C SER A 74 11.69 -6.77 -0.17
N ILE A 75 12.12 -6.44 1.04
CA ILE A 75 11.25 -5.94 2.12
C ILE A 75 10.62 -4.60 1.75
N SER A 76 11.41 -3.67 1.19
CA SER A 76 10.94 -2.35 0.77
C SER A 76 9.92 -2.44 -0.37
N LEU A 77 10.22 -3.24 -1.40
CA LEU A 77 9.32 -3.54 -2.52
C LEU A 77 8.04 -4.23 -2.04
N GLY A 78 8.19 -5.27 -1.22
CA GLY A 78 7.07 -6.01 -0.65
C GLY A 78 6.15 -5.09 0.15
N SER A 79 6.69 -4.27 1.05
CA SER A 79 5.94 -3.29 1.83
C SER A 79 5.27 -2.23 0.94
N GLY A 80 5.95 -1.72 -0.09
CA GLY A 80 5.39 -0.77 -1.05
C GLY A 80 4.22 -1.35 -1.87
N ILE A 81 4.34 -2.60 -2.34
CA ILE A 81 3.27 -3.31 -3.04
C ILE A 81 2.11 -3.62 -2.08
N GLY A 82 2.43 -4.04 -0.85
CA GLY A 82 1.47 -4.28 0.21
C GLY A 82 0.68 -3.02 0.59
N TYR A 83 1.35 -1.87 0.63
CA TYR A 83 0.71 -0.56 0.83
C TYR A 83 -0.27 -0.23 -0.31
N LEU A 84 0.11 -0.48 -1.56
CA LEU A 84 -0.76 -0.35 -2.74
C LEU A 84 -2.02 -1.21 -2.63
N PHE A 85 -1.84 -2.48 -2.26
CA PHE A 85 -2.95 -3.43 -2.10
C PHE A 85 -3.84 -3.05 -0.91
N GLY A 86 -3.26 -2.68 0.22
CA GLY A 86 -3.97 -2.16 1.40
C GLY A 86 -4.79 -0.92 1.06
N PHE A 87 -4.26 -0.02 0.24
CA PHE A 87 -4.99 1.14 -0.27
C PHE A 87 -6.17 0.73 -1.17
N PHE A 88 -5.98 -0.21 -2.09
CA PHE A 88 -7.06 -0.66 -2.97
C PHE A 88 -8.18 -1.37 -2.19
N ALA A 89 -7.80 -2.18 -1.19
CA ALA A 89 -8.73 -2.80 -0.26
C ALA A 89 -9.49 -1.72 0.53
N TYR A 90 -8.80 -0.72 1.07
CA TYR A 90 -9.42 0.43 1.74
C TYR A 90 -10.42 1.16 0.83
N GLU A 91 -10.07 1.44 -0.43
CA GLU A 91 -10.95 2.09 -1.41
C GLU A 91 -12.19 1.22 -1.69
N PHE A 92 -12.01 -0.09 -1.92
CA PHE A 92 -13.11 -1.02 -2.19
C PHE A 92 -14.05 -1.19 -0.99
N TYR A 93 -13.51 -1.43 0.21
CA TYR A 93 -14.28 -1.57 1.44
C TYR A 93 -14.93 -0.26 1.91
N SER A 94 -14.33 0.90 1.59
CA SER A 94 -14.94 2.22 1.81
C SER A 94 -16.17 2.40 0.95
N LYS A 95 -16.09 2.00 -0.33
CA LYS A 95 -17.20 2.11 -1.27
C LYS A 95 -18.30 1.10 -0.97
N THR A 96 -17.96 -0.14 -0.65
CA THR A 96 -18.92 -1.23 -0.34
C THR A 96 -19.65 -1.00 0.97
N GLY A 97 -18.96 -0.53 2.03
CA GLY A 97 -19.59 -0.30 3.33
C GLY A 97 -20.58 0.87 3.38
N ASN A 98 -20.68 1.67 2.32
CA ASN A 98 -21.70 2.72 2.18
C ASN A 98 -23.02 2.19 1.57
N ASN A 99 -23.09 0.91 1.17
CA ASN A 99 -24.31 0.27 0.63
C ASN A 99 -25.04 -0.61 1.66
N PHE A 100 -24.76 -0.45 2.96
CA PHE A 100 -25.59 -1.02 4.04
C PHE A 100 -26.69 -0.03 4.47
N CYS A 101 -27.40 0.54 3.50
CA CYS A 101 -28.69 1.20 3.67
C CYS A 101 -29.62 0.74 2.56
#